data_AF-A0AAU7BWL7-F1
#
_entry.id   AF-A0AAU7BWL7-F1
#
_cell.length_a   1.000
_cell.length_b   1.000
_cell.length_c   1.000
_cell.angle_alpha   90.00
_cell.angle_beta   90.00
_cell.angle_gamma   90.00
#
_symmetry.space_group_name_H-M   'P 1'
#
loop_
_entity.id
_entity.type
_entity.pdbx_description
1 polymer ?
#
loop_
_entity_poly.entity_id
_entity_poly.type
_entity_poly.pdbx_seq_one_letter_code
_entity_poly.pdbx_strand_id
1 'polypeptide(L)'
;MSAYQIVYIVLSVTIWFIGFFHIGKYVKPIWKRYSKFVFYFGMSILLIFWVKHYSLIFIVGHQVLGLVFHIKACKKHDIDWKTCEPKDKYLELHEQWGKGKFK
;
A
#
# COMPACT_ATOMS: atom_id res chain seq x y z
N MET A 1 22.08 15.66 -0.41
CA MET A 1 21.14 14.70 0.23
C MET A 1 21.83 14.15 1.46
N SER A 2 21.20 14.21 2.63
CA SER A 2 21.77 13.63 3.85
C SER A 2 21.63 12.10 3.86
N ALA A 3 22.41 11.43 4.72
CA ALA A 3 22.35 9.97 4.85
C ALA A 3 20.93 9.45 5.18
N TYR A 4 20.21 10.14 6.07
CA TYR A 4 18.84 9.72 6.44
C TYR A 4 17.85 9.85 5.28
N GLN A 5 18.01 10.85 4.39
CA GLN A 5 17.15 11.01 3.21
C GLN A 5 17.33 9.83 2.26
N ILE A 6 18.57 9.40 2.02
CA ILE A 6 18.87 8.21 1.22
C ILE A 6 18.21 6.97 1.84
N VAL A 7 18.41 6.76 3.16
CA VAL A 7 17.85 5.62 3.89
C VAL A 7 16.32 5.59 3.77
N TYR A 8 15.65 6.74 3.93
CA TYR A 8 14.19 6.80 3.85
C TYR A 8 13.65 6.61 2.44
N ILE A 9 14.37 7.11 1.42
CA ILE A 9 14.02 6.84 0.02
C ILE A 9 14.11 5.33 -0.24
N VAL A 10 15.24 4.70 0.10
CA VAL A 10 15.43 3.24 -0.07
C VAL A 10 14.34 2.48 0.68
N LEU A 11 14.08 2.82 1.94
CA LEU A 11 13.03 2.21 2.75
C LEU A 11 11.64 2.35 2.10
N SER A 12 11.30 3.54 1.59
CA SER A 12 10.02 3.77 0.94
C SER A 12 9.85 2.88 -0.29
N VAL A 13 10.90 2.75 -1.12
CA VAL A 13 10.92 1.90 -2.30
C VAL A 13 10.77 0.43 -1.91
N THR A 14 11.55 -0.05 -0.93
CA THR A 14 11.49 -1.43 -0.45
C THR A 14 10.09 -1.79 0.07
N ILE A 15 9.50 -0.94 0.93
CA ILE A 15 8.16 -1.21 1.46
C ILE A 15 7.12 -1.20 0.34
N TRP A 16 7.23 -0.28 -0.62
CA TRP A 16 6.34 -0.25 -1.78
C TRP A 16 6.40 -1.58 -2.56
N PHE A 17 7.59 -2.09 -2.86
CA PHE A 17 7.73 -3.35 -3.59
C PHE A 17 7.15 -4.53 -2.81
N ILE A 18 7.36 -4.60 -1.50
CA ILE A 18 6.76 -5.64 -0.65
C ILE A 18 5.23 -5.59 -0.76
N GLY A 19 4.63 -4.42 -0.55
CA GLY A 19 3.17 -4.25 -0.68
C GLY A 19 2.65 -4.55 -2.09
N PHE A 20 3.43 -4.18 -3.12
CA PHE A 20 3.11 -4.42 -4.51
C PHE A 20 3.04 -5.91 -4.85
N PHE A 21 4.07 -6.68 -4.47
CA PHE A 21 4.15 -8.12 -4.75
C PHE A 21 3.15 -8.93 -3.92
N HIS A 22 2.86 -8.47 -2.70
CA HIS A 22 1.86 -9.10 -1.83
C HIS A 22 0.44 -8.91 -2.40
N ILE A 23 0.00 -7.66 -2.54
CA ILE A 23 -1.41 -7.32 -2.83
C ILE A 23 -1.58 -6.36 -4.00
N GLY A 24 -0.62 -5.48 -4.27
CA GLY A 24 -0.72 -4.47 -5.33
C GLY A 24 -0.91 -5.03 -6.74
N LYS A 25 -0.44 -6.26 -7.00
CA LYS A 25 -0.61 -6.97 -8.28
C LYS A 25 -2.07 -7.31 -8.62
N TYR A 26 -2.96 -7.32 -7.64
CA TYR A 26 -4.40 -7.60 -7.84
C TYR A 26 -5.25 -6.34 -8.04
N VAL A 27 -4.68 -5.15 -7.79
CA VAL A 27 -5.40 -3.88 -7.94
C VAL A 27 -5.77 -3.68 -9.41
N LYS A 28 -7.08 -3.51 -9.66
CA LYS A 28 -7.68 -3.13 -10.93
C LYS A 28 -8.51 -1.85 -10.78
N PRO A 29 -8.64 -1.03 -11.84
CA PRO A 29 -7.88 -1.06 -13.10
C PRO A 29 -6.39 -0.71 -12.91
N ILE A 30 -5.55 -1.08 -13.88
CA ILE A 30 -4.07 -0.97 -13.77
C ILE A 30 -3.59 0.46 -13.53
N TRP A 31 -4.31 1.48 -14.02
CA TRP A 31 -3.94 2.88 -13.78
C TRP A 31 -3.97 3.27 -12.30
N LYS A 32 -4.84 2.64 -11.47
CA LYS A 32 -4.88 2.87 -10.03
C LYS A 32 -3.61 2.39 -9.33
N ARG A 33 -2.90 1.41 -9.90
CA ARG A 33 -1.61 0.93 -9.39
C ARG A 33 -0.53 2.00 -9.56
N TYR A 34 -0.46 2.62 -10.74
CA TYR A 34 0.46 3.73 -11.00
C TYR A 34 0.11 4.96 -10.18
N SER A 35 -1.18 5.29 -10.06
CA SER A 35 -1.63 6.39 -9.20
C SER A 35 -1.21 6.20 -7.75
N LYS A 36 -1.40 5.00 -7.18
CA LYS A 36 -0.93 4.69 -5.82
C LYS A 36 0.59 4.79 -5.69
N PHE A 37 1.35 4.34 -6.69
CA PHE A 37 2.81 4.46 -6.69
C PHE A 37 3.25 5.92 -6.68
N VAL A 38 2.75 6.71 -7.63
CA VAL A 38 3.08 8.13 -7.77
C VAL A 38 2.68 8.89 -6.51
N PHE A 39 1.49 8.62 -5.96
CA PHE A 39 1.04 9.22 -4.72
C PHE A 39 1.95 8.86 -3.55
N TYR A 40 2.17 7.58 -3.29
CA TYR A 40 2.97 7.14 -2.14
C TYR A 40 4.41 7.62 -2.24
N PHE A 41 5.04 7.49 -3.40
CA PHE A 41 6.43 7.88 -3.60
C PHE A 41 6.60 9.40 -3.61
N GLY A 42 5.70 10.11 -4.30
CA GLY A 42 5.68 11.58 -4.33
C GLY A 42 5.49 12.17 -2.93
N MET A 43 4.52 11.66 -2.16
CA MET A 43 4.32 12.07 -0.78
C MET A 43 5.51 11.73 0.12
N SER A 44 6.10 10.53 -0.04
CA SER A 44 7.29 10.15 0.73
C SER A 44 8.46 11.09 0.47
N ILE A 45 8.78 11.37 -0.81
CA ILE A 45 9.83 12.33 -1.18
C ILE A 45 9.53 13.71 -0.60
N LEU A 46 8.33 14.23 -0.84
CA LEU A 46 7.93 15.56 -0.36
C LEU A 46 8.12 15.68 1.16
N LEU A 47 7.65 14.68 1.92
CA LEU A 47 7.77 14.68 3.37
C LEU A 47 9.21 14.50 3.85
N ILE A 48 10.03 13.70 3.17
CA ILE A 48 11.47 13.53 3.49
C ILE A 48 12.21 14.86 3.40
N PHE A 49 11.90 15.68 2.40
CA PHE A 49 12.56 16.98 2.21
C PHE A 49 11.96 18.09 3.10
N TRP A 50 10.65 18.07 3.36
CA TRP A 50 9.96 19.15 4.06
C TRP A 50 9.85 18.92 5.57
N VAL A 51 9.48 17.71 5.97
CA VAL A 51 9.19 17.35 7.38
C VAL A 51 10.33 16.51 8.00
N LYS A 52 11.36 16.19 7.20
CA LYS A 52 12.59 15.53 7.64
C LYS A 52 12.30 14.18 8.31
N HIS A 53 12.68 14.00 9.57
CA HIS A 53 12.56 12.73 10.30
C HIS A 53 11.12 12.26 10.50
N TYR A 54 10.16 13.18 10.58
CA TYR A 54 8.75 12.82 10.75
C TYR A 54 8.12 12.19 9.50
N SER A 55 8.82 12.20 8.36
CA SER A 55 8.39 11.47 7.16
C SER A 55 8.27 9.96 7.38
N LEU A 56 9.00 9.39 8.35
CA LEU A 56 8.85 8.00 8.76
C LEU A 56 7.42 7.65 9.19
N ILE A 57 6.71 8.58 9.82
CA ILE A 57 5.31 8.37 10.23
C ILE A 57 4.45 8.07 9.01
N PHE A 58 4.66 8.78 7.90
CA PHE A 58 3.95 8.49 6.66
C PHE A 58 4.45 7.21 6.01
N ILE A 59 5.78 7.06 5.82
CA ILE A 59 6.40 5.91 5.14
C ILE A 59 5.96 4.58 5.78
N VAL A 60 6.02 4.51 7.11
CA VAL A 60 5.67 3.30 7.86
C VAL A 60 4.19 3.28 8.20
N GLY A 61 3.67 4.37 8.77
CA GLY A 61 2.30 4.42 9.29
C GLY A 61 1.25 4.23 8.20
N HIS A 62 1.43 4.80 7.01
CA HIS A 62 0.50 4.59 5.89
C HIS A 62 0.41 3.10 5.51
N GLN A 63 1.54 2.39 5.52
CA GLN A 63 1.63 1.00 5.12
C GLN A 63 1.06 0.07 6.19
N VAL A 64 1.31 0.37 7.47
CA VAL A 64 0.69 -0.32 8.61
C VAL A 64 -0.83 -0.14 8.58
N LEU A 65 -1.32 1.08 8.34
CA LEU A 65 -2.76 1.35 8.20
C LEU A 65 -3.38 0.56 7.04
N GLY A 66 -2.72 0.54 5.89
CA GLY A 66 -3.14 -0.27 4.73
C GLY A 66 -3.19 -1.76 5.04
N LEU A 67 -2.20 -2.29 5.75
CA LEU A 67 -2.15 -3.69 6.19
C LEU A 67 -3.27 -4.02 7.19
N VAL A 68 -3.51 -3.16 8.18
CA VAL A 68 -4.60 -3.36 9.15
C VAL A 68 -5.95 -3.39 8.45
N PHE A 69 -6.18 -2.48 7.51
CA PHE A 69 -7.41 -2.48 6.70
C PHE A 69 -7.54 -3.76 5.86
N HIS A 70 -6.45 -4.19 5.21
CA HIS A 70 -6.40 -5.44 4.43
C HIS A 70 -6.74 -6.66 5.29
N ILE A 71 -6.13 -6.79 6.47
CA ILE A 71 -6.39 -7.89 7.40
C ILE A 71 -7.85 -7.88 7.86
N LYS A 72 -8.38 -6.72 8.25
CA LYS A 72 -9.77 -6.58 8.70
C LYS A 72 -10.76 -6.96 7.60
N ALA A 73 -10.54 -6.48 6.38
CA ALA A 73 -11.38 -6.80 5.24
C ALA A 73 -11.32 -8.30 4.89
N CYS A 74 -10.13 -8.88 4.76
CA CYS A 74 -9.98 -10.29 4.45
C CYS A 74 -10.66 -11.18 5.50
N LYS A 75 -10.46 -10.88 6.79
CA LYS A 75 -11.13 -11.60 7.89
C LYS A 75 -12.66 -11.49 7.81
N LYS A 76 -13.20 -10.31 7.48
CA LYS A 76 -14.65 -10.09 7.35
C LYS A 76 -15.25 -10.90 6.20
N HIS A 77 -14.49 -11.17 5.15
CA HIS A 77 -14.94 -11.88 3.94
C HIS A 77 -14.50 -13.35 3.89
N ASP A 78 -13.96 -13.89 5.00
CA ASP A 78 -13.47 -15.27 5.08
C ASP A 78 -12.41 -15.56 4.01
N ILE A 79 -11.40 -14.67 3.96
CA ILE A 79 -10.22 -14.72 3.10
C ILE A 79 -8.98 -14.72 3.99
N ASP A 80 -8.03 -15.61 3.72
CA ASP A 80 -6.71 -15.58 4.33
C ASP A 80 -5.95 -14.34 3.82
N TRP A 81 -5.66 -13.41 4.72
CA TRP A 81 -4.98 -12.16 4.38
C TRP A 81 -3.51 -12.34 3.95
N LYS A 82 -2.88 -13.47 4.29
CA LYS A 82 -1.48 -13.79 3.91
C LYS A 82 -1.42 -14.36 2.51
N THR A 83 -2.28 -15.32 2.20
CA THR A 83 -2.26 -16.03 0.91
C THR A 83 -3.22 -15.43 -0.11
N CYS A 84 -4.17 -14.61 0.34
CA CYS A 84 -5.30 -14.08 -0.42
C CYS A 84 -6.23 -15.17 -0.96
N GLU A 85 -6.31 -16.32 -0.27
CA GLU A 85 -7.20 -17.44 -0.60
C GLU A 85 -8.51 -17.40 0.20
N PRO A 86 -9.68 -17.76 -0.38
CA PRO A 86 -9.85 -18.20 -1.76
C PRO A 86 -9.76 -17.04 -2.76
N LYS A 87 -8.92 -17.22 -3.79
CA LYS A 87 -8.55 -16.16 -4.75
C LYS A 87 -9.74 -15.50 -5.44
N ASP A 88 -10.80 -16.24 -5.74
CA ASP A 88 -11.97 -15.70 -6.43
C ASP A 88 -12.73 -14.68 -5.57
N LYS A 89 -12.94 -14.98 -4.27
CA LYS A 89 -13.54 -14.01 -3.32
C LYS A 89 -12.67 -12.76 -3.19
N TYR A 90 -11.35 -12.93 -3.18
CA TYR A 90 -10.42 -11.81 -3.07
C TYR A 90 -10.45 -10.91 -4.31
N LEU A 91 -10.50 -11.49 -5.51
CA LEU A 91 -10.63 -10.74 -6.76
C LEU A 91 -11.97 -10.02 -6.84
N GLU A 92 -13.07 -10.65 -6.42
CA GLU A 92 -14.39 -10.03 -6.37
C GLU A 92 -14.40 -8.83 -5.42
N LEU A 93 -13.83 -8.98 -4.22
CA LEU A 93 -13.71 -7.88 -3.25
C LEU A 93 -12.92 -6.70 -3.83
N HIS A 94 -11.81 -6.96 -4.50
CA HIS A 94 -11.02 -5.93 -5.19
C HIS A 94 -11.80 -5.24 -6.30
N GLU A 95 -12.60 -5.99 -7.07
CA GLU A 95 -13.45 -5.42 -8.11
C GLU A 95 -14.53 -4.51 -7.52
N GLN A 96 -15.19 -4.93 -6.44
CA GLN A 96 -16.19 -4.14 -5.74
C GLN A 96 -15.59 -2.83 -5.21
N TRP A 97 -14.41 -2.89 -4.59
CA TRP A 97 -13.68 -1.68 -4.15
C TRP A 97 -13.22 -0.82 -5.32
N GLY A 98 -12.80 -1.43 -6.44
CA GLY A 98 -12.48 -0.74 -7.67
C GLY A 98 -13.65 0.11 -8.20
N LYS A 99 -14.88 -0.36 -7.97
CA LYS A 99 -16.16 0.30 -8.29
C LYS A 99 -16.68 1.23 -7.17
N GLY A 100 -15.93 1.40 -6.07
CA GLY A 100 -16.35 2.25 -4.93
C GLY A 100 -17.41 1.61 -4.03
N LYS A 101 -17.69 0.31 -4.18
CA LYS A 101 -18.62 -0.43 -3.32
C LYS A 101 -17.85 -1.02 -2.14
N PHE A 102 -17.71 -0.23 -1.08
CA PHE A 102 -17.09 -0.65 0.17
C PHE A 102 -18.15 -1.29 1.05
N LYS A 103 -18.19 -2.62 1.11
CA LYS A 103 -19.16 -3.37 1.92
C LYS A 103 -18.58 -3.87 3.24
#